data_AF-A0A1F9RI19-F1
#
_entry.id   AF-A0A1F9RI19-F1
#
_cell.length_a   1.000
_cell.length_b   1.000
_cell.length_c   1.000
_cell.angle_alpha   90.00
_cell.angle_beta   90.00
_cell.angle_gamma   90.00
#
_symmetry.space_group_name_H-M   'P 1'
#
loop_
_entity.id
_entity.type
_entity.pdbx_description
1 polymer ?
#
loop_
_entity_poly.entity_id
_entity_poly.type
_entity_poly.pdbx_seq_one_letter_code
_entity_poly.pdbx_strand_id
1 'polypeptide(L)'
;MVLEALLREKTVKARVLFKRLEDGALRPVPVIVSASPFRSRGKALCLLTLDDMTGLAELQSLLPICANCKKIRTEDNYWEQIEVYINKHLADIKFTHGFCPACIKKLYPEVLNGRASKV
;
A
#
# COMPACT_ATOMS: atom_id res chain seq x y z
N MET A 1 -16.91 16.92 -6.74
CA MET A 1 -17.03 16.80 -5.28
C MET A 1 -17.85 17.92 -4.63
N VAL A 2 -17.61 19.21 -4.87
CA VAL A 2 -18.37 20.28 -4.17
C VAL A 2 -19.86 20.23 -4.51
N LEU A 3 -20.20 20.18 -5.80
CA LEU A 3 -21.60 20.08 -6.23
C LEU A 3 -22.27 18.82 -5.68
N GLU A 4 -21.57 17.69 -5.71
CA GLU A 4 -22.03 16.43 -5.15
C GLU A 4 -22.28 16.52 -3.63
N ALA A 5 -21.36 17.15 -2.89
CA ALA A 5 -21.50 17.38 -1.46
C ALA A 5 -22.70 18.26 -1.14
N LEU A 6 -22.87 19.36 -1.87
CA LEU A 6 -24.01 20.28 -1.71
C LEU A 6 -25.35 19.61 -2.05
N LEU A 7 -25.42 18.88 -3.16
CA LEU A 7 -26.66 18.20 -3.60
C LEU A 7 -27.07 17.08 -2.65
N ARG A 8 -26.11 16.36 -2.08
CA ARG A 8 -26.37 15.22 -1.19
C ARG A 8 -26.41 15.59 0.30
N GLU A 9 -26.14 16.85 0.64
CA GLU A 9 -25.97 17.35 2.01
C GLU A 9 -25.07 16.45 2.88
N LYS A 10 -24.03 15.88 2.26
CA LYS A 10 -23.08 14.97 2.93
C LYS A 10 -21.65 15.39 2.62
N THR A 11 -20.75 15.21 3.58
CA THR A 11 -19.32 15.38 3.35
C THR A 11 -18.85 14.36 2.32
N VAL A 12 -18.18 14.85 1.28
CA VAL A 12 -17.53 14.03 0.25
C VAL A 12 -16.03 14.16 0.42
N LYS A 13 -15.32 13.04 0.48
CA LYS A 13 -13.86 13.01 0.53
C LYS A 13 -13.32 12.38 -0.75
N ALA A 14 -12.25 12.92 -1.30
CA ALA A 14 -11.53 12.29 -2.39
C ALA A 14 -10.02 12.39 -2.18
N ARG A 15 -9.31 11.31 -2.51
CA ARG A 15 -7.85 11.32 -2.55
C ARG A 15 -7.41 11.84 -3.92
N VAL A 16 -6.59 12.88 -3.93
CA VAL A 16 -6.06 13.50 -5.15
C VAL A 16 -4.55 13.65 -5.06
N LEU A 17 -3.87 13.66 -6.20
CA LEU A 17 -2.47 14.04 -6.28
C LEU A 17 -2.40 15.55 -6.52
N PHE A 18 -1.98 16.29 -5.50
CA PHE A 18 -1.78 17.73 -5.58
C PHE A 18 -0.33 18.02 -5.94
N LYS A 19 -0.08 18.92 -6.90
CA LYS A 19 1.30 19.33 -7.25
C LYS A 19 1.72 20.46 -6.31
N ARG A 20 2.61 20.17 -5.36
CA ARG A 20 3.22 21.17 -4.47
C ARG A 20 4.55 21.62 -5.07
N LEU A 21 4.81 22.93 -5.07
CA LEU A 21 6.11 23.48 -5.46
C LEU A 21 7.05 23.40 -4.24
N GLU A 22 8.11 22.60 -4.36
CA GLU A 22 9.15 22.46 -3.35
C GLU A 22 10.51 22.60 -4.02
N ASP A 23 11.37 23.47 -3.50
CA ASP A 23 12.75 23.67 -3.98
C ASP A 23 12.87 23.87 -5.51
N GLY A 24 11.88 24.57 -6.10
CA GLY A 24 11.82 24.82 -7.54
C GLY A 24 11.33 23.63 -8.38
N ALA A 25 10.98 22.50 -7.77
CA ALA A 25 10.41 21.32 -8.44
C ALA A 25 8.94 21.11 -8.04
N LEU A 26 8.11 20.70 -9.00
CA LEU A 26 6.73 20.29 -8.72
C LEU A 26 6.71 18.82 -8.28
N ARG A 27 6.35 18.57 -7.01
CA ARG A 27 6.23 17.22 -6.46
C ARG A 27 4.77 16.84 -6.27
N PRO A 28 4.36 15.62 -6.69
CA PRO A 28 3.02 15.13 -6.42
C PRO A 28 2.90 14.72 -4.94
N VAL A 29 1.90 15.26 -4.26
CA VAL A 29 1.60 14.98 -2.84
C VAL A 29 0.19 14.40 -2.76
N PRO A 30 -0.01 13.22 -2.14
CA PRO A 30 -1.34 12.68 -1.91
C PRO A 30 -2.07 13.51 -0.86
N VAL A 31 -3.15 14.17 -1.26
CA VAL A 31 -3.98 15.01 -0.39
C VAL A 31 -5.39 14.43 -0.34
N ILE A 32 -5.99 14.40 0.84
CA ILE A 32 -7.43 14.18 0.97
C ILE A 32 -8.11 15.53 0.89
N VAL A 33 -8.92 15.72 -0.14
CA VAL A 33 -9.80 16.90 -0.26
C VAL A 33 -11.14 16.51 0.34
N SER A 34 -11.55 17.22 1.40
CA SER A 34 -12.88 17.05 1.99
C SER A 34 -13.75 18.25 1.62
N ALA A 35 -14.89 17.98 1.01
CA ALA A 35 -15.94 18.94 0.71
C ALA A 35 -17.09 18.72 1.69
N SER A 36 -17.17 19.56 2.74
CA SER A 36 -18.19 19.48 3.78
C SER A 36 -19.24 20.57 3.56
N PRO A 37 -20.47 20.21 3.14
CA PRO A 37 -21.53 21.17 2.90
C PRO A 37 -22.09 21.67 4.24
N PHE A 38 -22.44 22.95 4.32
CA PHE A 38 -23.13 23.52 5.46
C PHE A 38 -24.04 24.68 5.02
N ARG A 39 -25.05 24.99 5.83
CA ARG A 39 -25.96 26.11 5.59
C ARG A 39 -25.60 27.24 6.55
N SER A 40 -25.47 28.46 6.03
CA SER A 40 -25.21 29.66 6.84
C SER A 40 -25.91 30.88 6.25
N ARG A 41 -26.66 31.61 7.08
CA ARG A 41 -27.45 32.80 6.67
C ARG A 41 -28.29 32.57 5.41
N GLY A 42 -28.94 31.41 5.32
CA GLY A 42 -29.78 31.03 4.17
C GLY A 42 -29.02 30.66 2.89
N LYS A 43 -27.69 30.66 2.89
CA LYS A 43 -26.85 30.26 1.76
C LYS A 43 -26.28 28.86 1.98
N ALA A 44 -26.25 28.06 0.92
CA ALA A 44 -25.52 26.80 0.89
C ALA A 44 -24.05 27.08 0.62
N LEU A 45 -23.19 26.67 1.55
CA LEU A 45 -21.74 26.83 1.49
C LEU A 45 -21.08 25.47 1.60
N CYS A 46 -19.82 25.38 1.18
CA CYS A 46 -19.03 24.17 1.31
C CYS A 46 -17.66 24.55 1.89
N LEU A 47 -17.31 23.95 3.02
CA LEU A 47 -15.98 24.04 3.58
C LEU A 47 -15.09 23.03 2.87
N LEU A 48 -14.04 23.53 2.21
CA LEU A 48 -13.03 22.71 1.56
C LEU A 48 -11.80 22.61 2.47
N THR A 49 -11.45 21.40 2.89
CA THR A 49 -10.19 21.13 3.62
C THR A 49 -9.24 20.30 2.75
N LEU A 50 -7.95 20.52 2.94
CA LEU A 50 -6.86 19.82 2.27
C LEU A 50 -5.99 19.19 3.35
N ASP A 51 -6.03 17.86 3.45
CA ASP A 51 -5.27 17.09 4.43
C ASP A 51 -4.09 16.40 3.73
N ASP A 52 -2.85 16.80 4.03
CA ASP A 52 -1.64 16.16 3.52
C ASP A 52 -1.42 14.81 4.22
N MET A 53 -1.45 13.72 3.45
CA MET A 53 -1.36 12.35 3.97
C MET A 53 0.04 11.74 3.84
N THR A 54 1.06 12.53 3.50
CA THR A 54 2.42 12.02 3.25
C THR A 54 2.96 11.23 4.45
N GLY A 55 2.80 11.75 5.67
CA GLY A 55 3.25 11.06 6.90
C GLY A 55 2.36 9.88 7.35
N LEU A 56 1.13 9.77 6.84
CA LEU A 56 0.20 8.67 7.17
C LEU A 56 0.33 7.49 6.21
N ALA A 57 0.78 7.72 4.96
CA ALA A 57 1.03 6.66 4.00
C ALA A 57 2.15 5.70 4.47
N GLU A 58 3.14 6.20 5.21
CA GLU A 58 4.24 5.40 5.78
C GLU A 58 3.77 4.42 6.88
N LEU A 59 2.64 4.69 7.55
CA LEU A 59 2.08 3.80 8.57
C LEU A 59 1.24 2.66 7.97
N GLN A 60 0.79 2.78 6.72
CA GLN A 60 0.04 1.73 6.01
C GLN A 60 0.95 0.66 5.36
N SER A 61 2.27 0.81 5.42
CA SER A 61 3.22 -0.12 4.78
C SER A 61 3.74 -1.24 5.68
N LEU A 62 3.22 -1.40 6.91
CA LEU A 62 3.66 -2.46 7.82
C LEU A 62 2.77 -3.70 7.70
N LEU A 63 3.28 -4.73 7.01
CA LEU A 63 2.63 -6.03 6.93
C LEU A 63 2.91 -6.86 8.19
N PRO A 64 1.89 -7.28 8.96
CA PRO A 64 2.09 -8.13 10.13
C PRO A 64 2.51 -9.54 9.67
N ILE A 65 3.80 -9.86 9.80
CA ILE A 65 4.37 -11.16 9.43
C ILE A 65 4.65 -12.04 10.65
N CYS A 66 4.46 -13.35 10.51
CA CYS A 66 4.86 -14.31 11.53
C CYS A 66 6.39 -14.38 11.58
N ALA A 67 6.99 -14.14 12.76
CA ALA A 67 8.45 -14.18 12.91
C ALA A 67 9.05 -15.55 12.54
N ASN A 68 8.30 -16.65 12.76
CA ASN A 68 8.73 -18.02 12.48
C ASN A 68 8.51 -18.43 11.02
N CYS A 69 7.27 -18.43 10.54
CA CYS A 69 6.92 -18.98 9.22
C CYS A 69 6.76 -17.93 8.11
N LYS A 70 6.93 -16.64 8.43
CA LYS A 70 6.85 -15.50 7.50
C LYS A 70 5.49 -15.30 6.79
N LYS A 71 4.44 -16.04 7.16
CA LYS A 71 3.07 -15.78 6.69
C LYS A 71 2.60 -14.38 7.09
N ILE A 72 1.76 -13.75 6.27
CA ILE A 72 1.12 -12.47 6.56
C ILE A 72 -0.24 -12.72 7.23
N ARG A 73 -0.54 -11.94 8.27
CA ARG A 73 -1.85 -11.95 8.92
C ARG A 73 -2.82 -11.02 8.18
N THR A 74 -3.97 -11.54 7.76
CA THR A 74 -5.05 -10.77 7.14
C THR A 74 -6.00 -10.19 8.19
N GLU A 75 -6.88 -9.28 7.76
CA GLU A 75 -7.88 -8.63 8.64
C GLU A 75 -8.84 -9.64 9.29
N ASP A 76 -9.14 -10.74 8.59
CA ASP A 76 -9.96 -11.86 9.07
C ASP A 76 -9.23 -12.80 10.04
N ASN A 77 -8.04 -12.41 10.53
CA ASN A 77 -7.19 -13.18 11.42
C ASN A 77 -6.69 -14.52 10.82
N TYR A 78 -6.74 -14.67 9.49
CA TYR A 78 -6.13 -15.78 8.76
C TYR A 78 -4.66 -15.48 8.45
N TRP A 79 -3.88 -16.56 8.26
CA TRP A 79 -2.47 -16.48 7.90
C TRP A 79 -2.26 -17.01 6.50
N GLU A 80 -1.82 -16.15 5.59
CA GLU A 80 -1.56 -16.51 4.20
C GLU A 80 -0.07 -16.38 3.82
N GLN A 81 0.32 -17.09 2.77
CA GLN A 81 1.67 -17.00 2.22
C GLN A 81 1.90 -15.61 1.60
N ILE A 82 3.14 -15.12 1.69
CA ILE A 82 3.53 -13.79 1.17
C ILE A 82 3.21 -13.66 -0.32
N GLU A 83 3.50 -14.71 -1.09
CA GLU A 83 3.31 -14.74 -2.53
C GLU A 83 1.82 -14.59 -2.89
N VAL A 84 0.94 -15.21 -2.09
CA VAL A 84 -0.51 -15.11 -2.26
C VAL A 84 -1.01 -13.71 -1.94
N TYR A 85 -0.57 -13.14 -0.81
CA TYR A 85 -0.92 -11.78 -0.41
C TYR A 85 -0.51 -10.76 -1.46
N ILE A 86 0.75 -10.82 -1.92
CA ILE A 86 1.29 -9.87 -2.89
C ILE A 86 0.54 -9.97 -4.22
N ASN A 87 0.30 -11.18 -4.74
CA ASN A 87 -0.47 -11.34 -5.98
C ASN A 87 -1.91 -10.83 -5.88
N LYS A 88 -2.53 -10.87 -4.69
CA LYS A 88 -3.88 -10.36 -4.47
C LYS A 88 -3.93 -8.82 -4.40
N HIS A 89 -2.93 -8.21 -3.80
CA HIS A 89 -2.96 -6.78 -3.45
C HIS A 89 -2.12 -5.88 -4.36
N LEU A 90 -1.20 -6.44 -5.15
CA LEU A 90 -0.33 -5.72 -6.09
C LEU A 90 -0.53 -6.26 -7.50
N ALA A 91 -0.81 -5.36 -8.45
CA ALA A 91 -0.94 -5.72 -9.86
C ALA A 91 0.42 -6.02 -10.51
N ASP A 92 0.42 -6.89 -11.51
CA ASP A 92 1.55 -7.17 -12.41
C ASP A 92 2.81 -7.81 -11.80
N ILE A 93 2.68 -8.47 -10.64
CA ILE A 93 3.79 -9.22 -10.03
C ILE A 93 3.68 -10.71 -10.40
N LYS A 94 4.81 -11.33 -10.78
CA LYS A 94 4.94 -12.77 -11.01
C LYS A 94 6.13 -13.32 -10.22
N PHE A 95 5.92 -14.44 -9.54
CA PHE A 95 6.98 -15.10 -8.77
C PHE A 95 7.60 -16.24 -9.55
N THR A 96 8.92 -16.34 -9.49
CA THR A 96 9.71 -17.50 -9.94
C THR A 96 10.36 -18.16 -8.75
N HIS A 97 10.49 -19.49 -8.77
CA HIS A 97 11.10 -20.25 -7.68
C HIS A 97 12.57 -20.52 -7.97
N GLY A 98 13.43 -20.24 -6.99
CA GLY A 98 14.87 -20.51 -7.04
C GLY A 98 15.45 -20.67 -5.65
N PHE A 99 16.64 -21.27 -5.55
CA PHE A 99 17.35 -21.42 -4.28
C PHE A 99 18.45 -20.38 -4.15
N CYS A 100 18.53 -19.71 -3.00
CA CYS A 100 19.67 -18.86 -2.69
C CYS A 100 20.92 -19.72 -2.37
N PRO A 101 22.15 -19.17 -2.46
CA PRO A 101 23.38 -19.92 -2.20
C PRO A 101 23.41 -20.60 -0.83
N ALA A 102 22.85 -19.96 0.21
CA ALA A 102 22.75 -20.53 1.55
C ALA A 102 21.83 -21.75 1.60
N CYS A 103 20.68 -21.70 0.92
CA CYS A 103 19.75 -22.82 0.83
C CYS A 103 20.36 -23.99 0.05
N ILE A 104 21.04 -23.72 -1.08
CA ILE A 104 21.74 -24.76 -1.85
C ILE A 104 22.80 -25.43 -0.97
N LYS A 105 23.62 -24.64 -0.26
CA LYS A 105 24.66 -25.18 0.64
C LYS A 105 24.09 -26.04 1.76
N LYS A 106 22.90 -25.71 2.26
CA LYS A 106 22.23 -26.44 3.34
C LYS A 106 21.55 -27.73 2.85
N LEU A 107 20.87 -27.68 1.70
CA LEU A 107 20.05 -28.77 1.18
C LEU A 107 20.82 -29.72 0.27
N TYR A 108 21.82 -29.22 -0.45
CA TYR A 108 22.61 -29.96 -1.45
C TYR A 108 24.12 -29.67 -1.33
N PRO A 109 24.73 -29.89 -0.14
CA PRO A 109 26.16 -29.65 0.05
C PRO A 109 27.06 -30.45 -0.91
N GLU A 110 26.62 -31.64 -1.34
CA GLU A 110 27.33 -32.52 -2.27
C GLU A 110 27.47 -31.93 -3.68
N VAL A 111 26.47 -31.18 -4.15
CA VAL A 111 26.51 -30.51 -5.46
C VAL A 111 27.59 -29.43 -5.48
N LEU A 112 27.82 -28.75 -4.36
CA LEU A 112 28.85 -27.73 -4.23
C LEU A 112 30.26 -28.32 -4.02
N ASN A 113 30.35 -29.53 -3.46
CA ASN A 113 31.62 -30.17 -3.11
C ASN A 113 32.18 -31.10 -4.20
N GLY A 114 31.68 -31.02 -5.44
CA GLY A 114 32.27 -31.70 -6.60
C GLY A 114 32.16 -33.23 -6.58
N ARG A 115 31.35 -33.81 -5.69
CA ARG A 115 31.03 -35.24 -5.73
C ARG A 115 29.78 -35.43 -6.57
N ALA A 116 29.97 -35.42 -7.89
CA ALA A 116 28.95 -35.89 -8.81
C ALA A 116 28.59 -37.33 -8.40
N SER A 117 27.41 -37.51 -7.81
CA SER A 117 26.84 -38.83 -7.60
C SER A 117 26.72 -39.46 -8.98
N LYS A 118 27.54 -40.47 -9.27
CA LYS A 118 27.36 -41.33 -10.43
C LYS A 118 25.96 -41.93 -10.32
N VAL A 119 25.03 -41.42 -11.11
CA VAL A 119 23.80 -42.12 -11.49
C VAL A 119 24.17 -43.08 -12.61
#